data_AF-A0A523VIV2-F1
#
_entry.id   AF-A0A523VIV2-F1
#
_cell.length_a   1.000
_cell.length_b   1.000
_cell.length_c   1.000
_cell.angle_alpha   90.00
_cell.angle_beta   90.00
_cell.angle_gamma   90.00
#
_symmetry.space_group_name_H-M   'P 1'
#
loop_
_entity.id
_entity.type
_entity.pdbx_description
1 polymer ?
#
loop_
_entity_poly.entity_id
_entity_poly.type
_entity_poly.pdbx_seq_one_letter_code
_entity_poly.pdbx_strand_id
1 'polypeptide(L)'
;MDTTGNLVIGEGAKVIADIKANNVSISGAVKGNVNANRVEILETGRVWGDLTINSLLLNEGAYLRGQTTMHGDIEPPLIEAPKSPSGTKPAPTSPPTIVDVEPTKKR
;
A
#
# COMPACT_ATOMS: atom_id res chain seq x y z
N MET A 1 26.92 -15.17 0.89
CA MET A 1 26.50 -16.24 -0.04
C MET A 1 25.98 -15.54 -1.29
N ASP A 2 26.78 -15.50 -2.35
CA ASP A 2 26.40 -14.90 -3.63
C ASP A 2 25.92 -16.03 -4.55
N THR A 3 24.60 -16.20 -4.67
CA THR A 3 24.04 -17.25 -5.53
C THR A 3 23.41 -16.56 -6.73
N THR A 4 23.95 -16.71 -7.93
CA THR A 4 23.33 -16.18 -9.18
C THR A 4 22.05 -16.95 -9.57
N GLY A 5 21.52 -17.80 -8.68
CA GLY A 5 20.40 -18.71 -8.92
C GLY A 5 19.24 -18.53 -7.94
N ASN A 6 18.41 -19.56 -7.85
CA ASN A 6 17.25 -19.61 -6.97
C ASN A 6 17.67 -20.13 -5.60
N LEU A 7 17.20 -19.49 -4.53
CA LEU A 7 17.37 -19.92 -3.14
C LEU A 7 16.01 -20.31 -2.56
N VAL A 8 15.94 -21.49 -1.95
CA VAL A 8 14.75 -21.98 -1.26
C VAL A 8 15.07 -22.22 0.21
N ILE A 9 14.33 -21.56 1.09
CA ILE A 9 14.42 -21.73 2.54
C ILE A 9 13.16 -22.48 2.97
N GLY A 10 13.31 -23.79 3.16
CA GLY A 10 12.20 -24.68 3.49
C GLY A 10 11.62 -24.44 4.88
N GLU A 11 10.49 -25.09 5.14
CA GLU A 11 9.84 -25.06 6.45
C GLU A 11 10.78 -25.59 7.54
N GLY A 12 10.76 -24.94 8.71
CA GLY A 12 11.64 -25.29 9.84
C GLY A 12 13.11 -24.85 9.69
N ALA A 13 13.54 -24.41 8.50
CA ALA A 13 14.89 -23.87 8.31
C ALA A 13 15.04 -22.54 9.06
N LYS A 14 16.24 -22.33 9.65
CA LYS A 14 16.61 -21.10 10.35
C LYS A 14 17.90 -20.57 9.76
N VAL A 15 17.84 -19.39 9.18
CA VAL A 15 18.98 -18.76 8.49
C VAL A 15 19.29 -17.43 9.16
N ILE A 16 20.55 -17.22 9.52
CA ILE A 16 21.07 -15.94 10.03
C ILE A 16 22.22 -15.53 9.11
N ALA A 17 21.92 -14.74 8.08
CA ALA A 17 22.89 -14.29 7.09
C ALA A 17 22.29 -13.20 6.19
N ASP A 18 23.16 -12.41 5.57
CA ASP A 18 22.79 -11.57 4.43
C ASP A 18 22.72 -12.43 3.17
N ILE A 19 21.56 -12.39 2.51
CA ILE A 19 21.21 -13.23 1.36
C ILE A 19 21.32 -12.39 0.10
N LYS A 20 22.09 -12.90 -0.88
CA LYS A 20 22.11 -12.36 -2.24
C LYS A 20 21.77 -13.45 -3.24
N ALA A 21 20.65 -13.30 -3.92
CA ALA A 21 20.12 -14.30 -4.85
C ALA A 21 19.34 -13.65 -6.01
N ASN A 22 18.98 -14.42 -7.05
CA ASN A 22 18.08 -13.90 -8.07
C ASN A 22 16.61 -14.06 -7.61
N ASN A 23 16.21 -15.29 -7.32
CA ASN A 23 14.89 -15.60 -6.78
C ASN A 23 15.02 -16.24 -5.40
N VAL A 24 14.19 -15.83 -4.44
CA VAL A 24 14.16 -16.39 -3.08
C VAL A 24 12.75 -16.83 -2.74
N SER A 25 12.59 -18.06 -2.26
CA SER A 25 11.33 -18.56 -1.69
C SER A 25 11.55 -18.92 -0.22
N ILE A 26 10.70 -18.40 0.68
CA ILE A 26 10.89 -18.49 2.13
C ILE A 26 9.66 -19.09 2.79
N SER A 27 9.79 -20.30 3.31
CA SER A 27 8.86 -20.96 4.25
C SER A 27 9.45 -21.12 5.66
N GLY A 28 10.72 -20.78 5.84
CA GLY A 28 11.43 -20.85 7.13
C GLY A 28 11.59 -19.49 7.81
N ALA A 29 12.50 -19.43 8.78
CA ALA A 29 12.86 -18.22 9.51
C ALA A 29 14.19 -17.63 9.02
N VAL A 30 14.20 -16.34 8.69
CA VAL A 30 15.36 -15.61 8.20
C VAL A 30 15.61 -14.38 9.05
N LYS A 31 16.86 -14.19 9.49
CA LYS A 31 17.33 -12.96 10.11
C LYS A 31 18.54 -12.43 9.36
N GLY A 32 18.40 -11.28 8.73
CA GLY A 32 19.43 -10.67 7.88
C GLY A 32 18.83 -9.98 6.66
N ASN A 33 19.64 -9.24 5.93
CA ASN A 33 19.18 -8.48 4.78
C ASN A 33 19.07 -9.38 3.55
N VAL A 34 18.06 -9.13 2.71
CA VAL A 34 17.85 -9.90 1.48
C VAL A 34 17.94 -8.96 0.29
N ASN A 35 18.93 -9.20 -0.56
CA ASN A 35 19.07 -8.54 -1.86
C ASN A 35 18.78 -9.56 -2.96
N ALA A 36 17.61 -9.44 -3.58
CA ALA A 36 17.21 -10.35 -4.64
C ALA A 36 16.26 -9.72 -5.65
N ASN A 37 16.24 -10.21 -6.88
CA ASN A 37 15.32 -9.69 -7.90
C ASN A 37 13.86 -9.99 -7.52
N ARG A 38 13.57 -11.23 -7.10
CA ARG A 38 12.23 -11.66 -6.68
C ARG A 38 12.27 -12.39 -5.35
N VAL A 39 11.39 -11.99 -4.43
CA VAL A 39 11.23 -12.65 -3.13
C VAL A 39 9.77 -13.09 -2.96
N GLU A 40 9.60 -14.35 -2.59
CA GLU A 40 8.33 -14.96 -2.20
C GLU A 40 8.43 -15.38 -0.74
N ILE A 41 7.60 -14.80 0.12
CA ILE A 41 7.46 -15.23 1.51
C ILE A 41 6.14 -16.00 1.60
N LEU A 42 6.27 -17.31 1.78
CA LEU A 42 5.16 -18.26 1.85
C LEU A 42 4.50 -18.22 3.23
N GLU A 43 3.39 -18.95 3.38
CA GLU A 43 2.49 -18.89 4.56
C GLU A 43 3.20 -18.98 5.92
N THR A 44 4.21 -19.84 6.04
CA THR A 44 4.98 -20.05 7.27
C THR A 44 6.28 -19.24 7.36
N GLY A 45 6.60 -18.49 6.30
CA GLY A 45 7.83 -17.71 6.18
C GLY A 45 7.88 -16.55 7.16
N ARG A 46 9.02 -16.38 7.83
CA ARG A 46 9.27 -15.27 8.76
C ARG A 46 10.60 -14.60 8.47
N VAL A 47 10.59 -13.29 8.26
CA VAL A 47 11.79 -12.51 7.93
C VAL A 47 11.96 -11.34 8.90
N TRP A 48 13.16 -11.22 9.46
CA TRP A 48 13.62 -10.07 10.25
C TRP A 48 14.84 -9.45 9.57
N GLY A 49 14.64 -8.37 8.85
CA GLY A 49 15.68 -7.69 8.09
C GLY A 49 15.12 -6.92 6.92
N ASP A 50 16.00 -6.17 6.25
CA ASP A 50 15.61 -5.29 5.17
C ASP A 50 15.63 -6.04 3.83
N LEU A 51 14.65 -5.74 2.98
CA LEU A 51 14.51 -6.31 1.64
C LEU A 51 14.87 -5.26 0.60
N THR A 52 15.79 -5.59 -0.29
CA THR A 52 16.14 -4.80 -1.48
C THR A 52 15.82 -5.64 -2.70
N ILE A 53 14.71 -5.34 -3.38
CA ILE A 53 14.09 -6.25 -4.34
C ILE A 53 13.46 -5.55 -5.53
N ASN A 54 13.09 -6.28 -6.59
CA ASN A 54 12.31 -5.73 -7.71
C ASN A 54 10.85 -6.24 -7.68
N SER A 55 10.62 -7.41 -7.08
CA SER A 55 9.31 -8.04 -6.98
C SER A 55 9.15 -8.74 -5.63
N LEU A 56 8.00 -8.51 -4.98
CA LEU A 56 7.61 -9.14 -3.72
C LEU A 56 6.29 -9.89 -3.87
N LEU A 57 6.26 -11.14 -3.39
CA LEU A 57 5.04 -11.87 -3.10
C LEU A 57 5.01 -12.20 -1.61
N LEU A 58 3.91 -11.85 -0.94
CA LEU A 58 3.69 -12.15 0.47
C LEU A 58 2.37 -12.92 0.60
N ASN A 59 2.44 -14.18 1.02
CA ASN A 59 1.25 -14.99 1.26
C ASN A 59 0.58 -14.61 2.58
N GLU A 60 -0.69 -14.97 2.74
CA GLU A 60 -1.38 -14.88 4.03
C GLU A 60 -0.62 -15.67 5.10
N GLY A 61 -0.59 -15.16 6.33
CA GLY A 61 0.14 -15.79 7.44
C GLY A 61 1.65 -15.52 7.47
N ALA A 62 2.24 -15.11 6.35
CA ALA A 62 3.65 -14.75 6.28
C ALA A 62 3.98 -13.53 7.14
N TYR A 63 5.20 -13.49 7.68
CA TYR A 63 5.67 -12.41 8.55
C TYR A 63 6.92 -11.73 8.01
N LEU A 64 6.86 -10.41 7.87
CA LEU A 64 8.00 -9.58 7.49
C LEU A 64 8.15 -8.42 8.48
N ARG A 65 9.37 -8.24 9.01
CA ARG A 65 9.75 -7.09 9.82
C ARG A 65 11.05 -6.48 9.32
N GLY A 66 10.95 -5.32 8.70
CA GLY A 66 12.07 -4.52 8.19
C GLY A 66 11.59 -3.51 7.16
N GLN A 67 12.54 -2.82 6.54
CA GLN A 67 12.26 -1.93 5.42
C GLN A 67 12.26 -2.73 4.11
N THR A 68 11.33 -2.42 3.21
CA THR A 68 11.35 -2.94 1.84
C THR A 68 11.61 -1.81 0.86
N THR A 69 12.65 -1.96 0.05
CA THR A 69 13.04 -1.00 -0.99
C THR A 69 12.95 -1.69 -2.35
N MET A 70 12.12 -1.12 -3.23
CA MET A 70 11.91 -1.64 -4.59
C MET A 70 12.84 -0.94 -5.58
N HIS A 71 13.65 -1.71 -6.33
CA HIS A 71 14.52 -1.23 -7.40
C HIS A 71 13.69 -1.04 -8.68
N GLY A 72 12.94 0.04 -8.74
CA GLY A 72 12.19 0.42 -9.94
C GLY A 72 11.76 1.86 -9.86
N ASP A 73 12.22 2.66 -10.82
CA ASP A 73 11.73 4.02 -11.04
C ASP A 73 10.40 3.93 -11.80
N ILE A 74 9.36 3.50 -11.10
CA ILE A 74 8.00 3.52 -11.64
C ILE A 74 7.46 4.92 -11.38
N GLU A 75 7.40 5.74 -12.43
CA GLU A 75 6.73 7.04 -12.32
C GLU A 75 5.27 6.81 -11.90
N PRO A 76 4.82 7.47 -10.82
CA PRO A 76 3.43 7.34 -10.41
C PRO A 76 2.53 7.80 -11.57
N PRO A 77 1.43 7.09 -11.85
CA PRO A 77 0.52 7.51 -12.89
C PRO A 77 0.01 8.92 -12.58
N LEU A 78 -0.14 9.74 -13.61
CA LEU A 78 -0.76 11.07 -13.50
C LEU A 78 -2.24 10.88 -13.15
N ILE A 79 -2.56 10.93 -11.85
CA ILE A 79 -3.93 10.92 -11.36
C ILE A 79 -4.41 12.37 -11.34
N GLU A 80 -5.31 12.73 -12.24
CA GLU A 80 -6.00 14.02 -12.17
C GLU A 80 -6.80 14.09 -10.86
N ALA A 81 -6.66 15.19 -10.12
CA ALA A 81 -7.47 15.42 -8.93
C ALA A 81 -8.97 15.40 -9.30
N PRO A 82 -9.84 14.81 -8.47
CA PRO A 82 -11.28 14.82 -8.73
C PRO A 82 -11.74 16.28 -8.86
N LYS A 83 -12.26 16.66 -10.04
CA LYS A 83 -12.84 17.97 -10.27
C LYS A 83 -14.00 18.16 -9.30
N SER A 84 -13.82 19.05 -8.33
CA SER A 84 -14.90 19.51 -7.47
C SER A 84 -16.03 20.05 -8.35
N PRO A 85 -17.29 19.61 -8.20
CA PRO A 85 -18.41 20.22 -8.90
C PRO A 85 -18.58 21.62 -8.32
N SER A 86 -17.99 22.63 -8.96
CA SER A 86 -18.29 24.02 -8.63
C SER A 86 -19.76 24.26 -8.95
N GLY A 87 -20.55 24.34 -7.88
CA GLY A 87 -21.99 24.51 -7.94
C GLY A 87 -22.41 25.69 -8.81
N THR A 88 -23.51 25.48 -9.52
CA THR A 88 -24.33 26.50 -10.16
C THR A 88 -24.50 27.70 -9.25
N LYS A 89 -24.00 28.86 -9.70
CA LYS A 89 -24.20 30.18 -9.09
C LYS A 89 -25.71 30.42 -8.88
N PRO A 90 -26.20 30.61 -7.64
CA PRO A 90 -27.58 31.04 -7.42
C PRO A 90 -27.76 32.47 -7.94
N ALA A 91 -28.81 32.70 -8.72
CA ALA A 91 -29.25 34.02 -9.15
C ALA A 91 -29.70 34.88 -7.94
N PRO A 92 -29.44 36.20 -7.91
CA PRO A 92 -29.91 37.05 -6.82
C PRO A 92 -31.42 37.27 -6.96
N THR A 93 -32.20 36.74 -6.03
CA THR A 93 -33.62 37.08 -5.89
C THR A 93 -33.75 38.05 -4.71
N SER A 94 -34.34 39.20 -4.97
CA SER A 94 -34.54 40.35 -4.07
C SER A 94 -35.16 39.99 -2.71
N PRO A 95 -34.84 40.74 -1.63
CA PRO A 95 -35.33 40.46 -0.28
C PRO A 95 -36.85 40.69 -0.14
N PRO A 96 -37.57 39.87 0.66
CA PRO A 96 -38.99 40.05 0.92
C PRO A 96 -39.26 41.18 1.93
N THR A 97 -40.17 42.10 1.58
CA THR A 97 -40.77 43.09 2.48
C THR A 97 -41.68 42.41 3.50
N ILE A 98 -41.52 42.76 4.78
CA ILE A 98 -42.26 42.19 5.92
C ILE A 98 -43.63 42.87 6.07
N VAL A 99 -44.68 42.04 5.91
CA VAL A 99 -45.94 41.86 6.67
C VAL A 99 -46.69 43.08 7.24
N ASP A 100 -47.96 43.24 6.81
CA ASP A 100 -49.10 43.47 7.71
C ASP A 100 -50.39 42.94 7.06
N VAL A 101 -51.05 41.95 7.67
CA VAL A 101 -52.42 41.52 7.35
C VAL A 101 -53.19 41.50 8.66
N GLU A 102 -54.05 42.50 8.86
CA GLU A 102 -54.96 42.60 10.00
C GLU A 102 -55.94 41.40 10.04
N PRO A 103 -56.27 40.86 11.24
CA PRO A 103 -57.18 39.73 11.37
C PRO A 103 -58.64 40.18 11.24
N THR A 104 -59.33 39.74 10.18
CA THR A 104 -60.79 39.93 10.07
C THR A 104 -61.56 38.76 10.68
N LYS A 105 -62.52 39.14 11.52
CA LYS A 105 -63.27 38.36 12.49
C LYS A 105 -64.38 37.54 11.81
N LYS A 106 -64.46 36.24 12.10
CA LYS A 106 -65.65 35.40 11.84
C LYS A 106 -66.86 35.98 12.58
N ARG A 107 -67.98 36.14 11.88
CA ARG A 107 -69.32 36.18 12.46
C ARG A 107 -70.31 35.48 11.56
#